data_AF-A0A356INC5-F1
#
_entry.id   AF-A0A356INC5-F1
#
_cell.length_a   1.000
_cell.length_b   1.000
_cell.length_c   1.000
_cell.angle_alpha   90.00
_cell.angle_beta   90.00
_cell.angle_gamma   90.00
#
_symmetry.space_group_name_H-M   'P 1'
#
loop_
_entity.id
_entity.type
_entity.pdbx_description
1 polymer ?
#
loop_
_entity_poly.entity_id
_entity_poly.type
_entity_poly.pdbx_seq_one_letter_code
_entity_poly.pdbx_strand_id
1 'polypeptide(L)'
;MGSGGDGPALMASTPTESAEQQPPAQQPLVQQQLKQQQEQERQRQEQERLAQAEREQQAREQAEALAREQEQQRIAEQKKQQEAARRKAAEQARLAAEKQALAQRIVQSQAEFKQRQASKMDVYGFSEYPLAKPLQSQVALVVAASPKQWMGAGVQIERGKTYRIEASGQWSMGKFCKATDPTGAGMYTLGCWDAGGQTVAGYPHGALIGKIGKQALPFYVGPGFRFTAPEDGPLYFMANDAAAYFADNSGSLNVTVSRED
;
A
#
# COMPACT_ATOMS: atom_id res chain seq x y z
N MET A 1 74.23 -21.21 34.54
CA MET A 1 73.71 -20.69 35.82
C MET A 1 72.94 -21.84 36.43
N GLY A 2 73.57 -22.70 37.25
CA GLY A 2 73.84 -22.47 38.68
C GLY A 2 72.55 -22.78 39.45
N SER A 3 72.43 -23.60 40.48
CA SER A 3 73.30 -24.25 41.47
C SER A 3 72.37 -25.31 42.13
N GLY A 4 72.74 -26.46 42.69
CA GLY A 4 73.86 -26.74 43.59
C GLY A 4 73.31 -27.41 44.87
N GLY A 5 74.03 -28.42 45.36
CA GLY A 5 74.02 -28.95 46.74
C GLY A 5 72.94 -29.97 47.09
N ASP A 6 73.17 -31.00 47.91
CA ASP A 6 74.38 -31.61 48.47
C ASP A 6 73.90 -32.88 49.21
N GLY A 7 74.76 -33.88 49.37
CA GLY A 7 74.48 -35.12 50.13
C GLY A 7 74.31 -34.90 51.64
N PRO A 8 74.04 -35.97 52.44
CA PRO A 8 75.10 -36.95 52.68
C PRO A 8 74.67 -38.42 52.87
N ALA A 9 75.68 -39.28 52.87
CA ALA A 9 75.68 -40.72 53.11
C ALA A 9 75.25 -41.11 54.54
N LEU A 10 74.82 -42.38 54.73
CA LEU A 10 75.51 -43.35 55.59
C LEU A 10 74.80 -44.71 55.75
N MET A 11 75.66 -45.73 55.84
CA MET A 11 75.54 -47.07 56.45
C MET A 11 74.87 -48.23 55.69
N ALA A 12 75.69 -49.28 55.60
CA ALA A 12 75.43 -50.61 55.10
C ALA A 12 74.52 -51.43 56.01
N SER A 13 73.79 -52.37 55.42
CA SER A 13 73.40 -53.64 56.02
C SER A 13 73.00 -54.59 54.89
N THR A 14 73.88 -55.54 54.59
CA THR A 14 73.55 -56.77 53.87
C THR A 14 72.50 -57.55 54.65
N PRO A 15 71.56 -58.20 53.94
CA PRO A 15 71.29 -59.60 54.21
C PRO A 15 71.71 -60.42 53.00
N THR A 16 72.64 -61.32 53.25
CA THR A 16 72.85 -62.52 52.45
C THR A 16 71.60 -63.37 52.58
N GLU A 17 70.82 -63.54 51.50
CA GLU A 17 70.02 -64.75 51.38
C GLU A 17 69.75 -65.09 49.90
N SER A 18 70.20 -66.30 49.56
CA SER A 18 69.70 -67.19 48.52
C SER A 18 69.84 -66.76 47.06
N ALA A 19 70.88 -67.36 46.46
CA ALA A 19 70.93 -67.74 45.08
C ALA A 19 69.62 -68.40 44.63
N GLU A 20 68.94 -67.76 43.68
CA GLU A 20 68.13 -68.49 42.70
C GLU A 20 68.72 -68.17 41.33
N GLN A 21 69.80 -68.88 41.01
CA GLN A 21 70.21 -69.08 39.63
C GLN A 21 69.02 -69.70 38.91
N GLN A 22 68.28 -68.87 38.16
CA GLN A 22 67.30 -69.36 37.19
C GLN A 22 68.01 -70.39 36.30
N PRO A 23 67.48 -71.62 36.17
CA PRO A 23 68.16 -72.69 35.48
C PRO A 23 68.50 -72.31 34.03
N PRO A 24 69.51 -72.94 33.40
CA PRO A 24 69.93 -72.67 32.02
C PRO A 24 68.82 -72.83 30.96
N ALA A 25 67.65 -73.35 31.35
CA ALA A 25 66.47 -73.52 30.53
C ALA A 25 65.47 -72.33 30.57
N GLN A 26 65.64 -71.33 31.44
CA GLN A 26 64.65 -70.25 31.65
C GLN A 26 64.99 -68.90 31.01
N GLN A 27 66.26 -68.62 30.67
CA GLN A 27 66.68 -67.37 29.99
C GLN A 27 66.00 -67.14 28.61
N PRO A 28 65.81 -68.16 27.76
CA PRO A 28 65.08 -67.99 26.49
C PRO A 28 63.60 -67.64 26.71
N LEU A 29 63.01 -68.14 27.80
CA LEU A 29 61.59 -67.95 28.14
C LEU A 29 61.30 -66.50 28.54
N VAL A 30 62.18 -65.89 29.32
CA VAL A 30 62.09 -64.48 29.73
C VAL A 30 62.26 -63.54 28.54
N GLN A 31 63.22 -63.81 27.63
CA GLN A 31 63.39 -63.04 26.39
C GLN A 31 62.19 -63.16 25.44
N GLN A 32 61.57 -64.34 25.38
CA GLN A 32 60.37 -64.58 24.58
C GLN A 32 59.15 -63.83 25.14
N GLN A 33 58.99 -63.79 26.48
CA GLN A 33 57.96 -62.99 27.15
C GLN A 33 58.14 -61.48 26.92
N LEU A 34 59.38 -60.98 26.98
CA LEU A 34 59.68 -59.56 26.73
C LEU A 34 59.36 -59.16 25.28
N LYS A 35 59.70 -60.02 24.31
CA LYS A 35 59.32 -59.83 22.90
C LYS A 35 57.81 -59.84 22.70
N GLN A 36 57.08 -60.75 23.37
CA GLN A 36 55.61 -60.78 23.33
C GLN A 36 54.98 -59.51 23.92
N GLN A 37 55.51 -59.00 25.03
CA GLN A 37 55.06 -57.72 25.60
C GLN A 37 55.29 -56.55 24.65
N GLN A 38 56.47 -56.46 24.02
CA GLN A 38 56.77 -55.41 23.04
C GLN A 38 55.90 -55.53 21.78
N GLU A 39 55.60 -56.75 21.33
CA GLU A 39 54.66 -57.00 20.22
C GLU A 39 53.24 -56.51 20.58
N GLN A 40 52.75 -56.86 21.77
CA GLN A 40 51.44 -56.42 22.27
C GLN A 40 51.38 -54.90 22.45
N GLU A 41 52.44 -54.27 22.94
CA GLU A 41 52.51 -52.83 23.12
C GLU A 41 52.52 -52.09 21.77
N ARG A 42 53.25 -52.60 20.77
CA ARG A 42 53.18 -52.08 19.39
C ARG A 42 51.79 -52.24 18.78
N GLN A 43 51.15 -53.40 18.95
CA GLN A 43 49.79 -53.63 18.46
C GLN A 43 48.78 -52.69 19.14
N ARG A 44 48.94 -52.44 20.44
CA ARG A 44 48.11 -51.49 21.18
C ARG A 44 48.32 -50.05 20.71
N GLN A 45 49.57 -49.63 20.53
CA GLN A 45 49.90 -48.31 19.99
C GLN A 45 49.36 -48.12 18.56
N GLU A 46 49.46 -49.15 17.72
CA GLU A 46 48.91 -49.15 16.36
C GLU A 46 47.38 -49.06 16.37
N GLN A 47 46.70 -49.83 17.22
CA GLN A 47 45.25 -49.73 17.43
C GLN A 47 44.83 -48.35 17.93
N GLU A 48 45.56 -47.76 18.88
CA GLU A 48 45.30 -46.41 19.39
C GLU A 48 45.47 -45.36 18.29
N ARG A 49 46.49 -45.50 17.43
CA ARG A 49 46.75 -44.60 16.29
C ARG A 49 45.66 -44.69 15.23
N LEU A 50 45.20 -45.91 14.91
CA LEU A 50 44.09 -46.14 13.98
C LEU A 50 42.79 -45.55 14.54
N ALA A 51 42.48 -45.81 15.81
CA ALA A 51 41.31 -45.24 16.47
C ALA A 51 41.36 -43.70 16.55
N GLN A 52 42.55 -43.10 16.70
CA GLN A 52 42.70 -41.65 16.62
C GLN A 52 42.48 -41.12 15.20
N ALA A 53 43.04 -41.75 14.18
CA ALA A 53 42.83 -41.36 12.79
C ALA A 53 41.35 -41.44 12.38
N GLU A 54 40.62 -42.48 12.81
CA GLU A 54 39.18 -42.61 12.61
C GLU A 54 38.40 -41.48 13.28
N ARG A 55 38.72 -41.14 14.53
CA ARG A 55 38.10 -40.02 15.24
C ARG A 55 38.36 -38.68 14.54
N GLU A 56 39.58 -38.45 14.06
CA GLU A 56 39.92 -37.24 13.31
C GLU A 56 39.18 -37.16 11.97
N GLN A 57 39.04 -38.28 11.26
CA GLN A 57 38.26 -38.33 10.03
C GLN A 57 36.78 -38.04 10.29
N GLN A 58 36.19 -38.69 11.30
CA GLN A 58 34.80 -38.43 11.71
C GLN A 58 34.59 -36.96 12.11
N ALA A 59 35.54 -36.37 12.84
CA ALA A 59 35.48 -34.96 13.23
C ALA A 59 35.53 -34.02 12.01
N ARG A 60 36.34 -34.33 10.99
CA ARG A 60 36.39 -33.57 9.73
C ARG A 60 35.09 -33.68 8.96
N GLU A 61 34.55 -34.88 8.81
CA GLU A 61 33.28 -35.11 8.11
C GLU A 61 32.10 -34.40 8.80
N GLN A 62 32.06 -34.42 10.13
CA GLN A 62 31.08 -33.68 10.93
C GLN A 62 31.24 -32.16 10.76
N ALA A 63 32.47 -31.65 10.77
CA ALA A 63 32.74 -30.22 10.57
C ALA A 63 32.32 -29.76 9.17
N GLU A 64 32.59 -30.54 8.12
CA GLU A 64 32.13 -30.24 6.77
C GLU A 64 30.61 -30.31 6.63
N ALA A 65 29.96 -31.29 7.26
CA ALA A 65 28.50 -31.39 7.27
C ALA A 65 27.85 -30.17 7.92
N LEU A 66 28.39 -29.72 9.06
CA LEU A 66 27.93 -28.51 9.74
C LEU A 66 28.14 -27.26 8.88
N ALA A 67 29.30 -27.13 8.22
CA ALA A 67 29.58 -26.01 7.33
C ALA A 67 28.61 -25.98 6.13
N ARG A 68 28.29 -27.14 5.54
CA ARG A 68 27.29 -27.26 4.46
C ARG A 68 25.89 -26.88 4.96
N GLU A 69 25.51 -27.30 6.15
CA GLU A 69 24.21 -26.95 6.74
C GLU A 69 24.10 -25.45 7.01
N GLN A 70 25.12 -24.84 7.61
CA GLN A 70 25.18 -23.39 7.85
C GLN A 70 25.08 -22.58 6.55
N GLU A 71 25.78 -23.02 5.50
CA GLU A 71 25.70 -22.37 4.19
C GLU A 71 24.31 -22.51 3.56
N GLN A 72 23.68 -23.68 3.67
CA GLN A 72 22.30 -23.88 3.22
C GLN A 72 21.32 -22.98 3.97
N GLN A 73 21.47 -22.85 5.30
CA GLN A 73 20.67 -21.95 6.11
C GLN A 73 20.85 -20.49 5.68
N ARG A 74 22.09 -20.06 5.44
CA ARG A 74 22.41 -18.70 4.96
C ARG A 74 21.77 -18.42 3.60
N ILE A 75 21.85 -19.36 2.65
CA ILE A 75 21.23 -19.25 1.33
C ILE A 75 19.70 -19.20 1.47
N ALA A 76 19.12 -20.05 2.31
CA ALA A 76 17.67 -20.07 2.55
C ALA A 76 17.19 -18.74 3.16
N GLU A 77 17.94 -18.19 4.11
CA GLU A 77 17.65 -16.90 4.72
C GLU A 77 17.78 -15.74 3.71
N GLN A 78 18.84 -15.71 2.91
CA GLN A 78 18.99 -14.71 1.85
C GLN A 78 17.85 -14.79 0.82
N LYS A 79 17.45 -15.98 0.39
CA LYS A 79 16.30 -16.17 -0.51
C LYS A 79 15.01 -15.66 0.12
N LYS A 80 14.77 -15.97 1.40
CA LYS A 80 13.60 -15.49 2.14
C LYS A 80 13.58 -13.96 2.24
N GLN A 81 14.72 -13.33 2.53
CA GLN A 81 14.86 -11.87 2.59
C GLN A 81 14.64 -11.23 1.22
N GLN A 82 15.23 -11.80 0.16
CA GLN A 82 15.05 -11.32 -1.21
C GLN A 82 13.60 -11.42 -1.67
N GLU A 83 12.92 -12.52 -1.34
CA GLU A 83 11.50 -12.69 -1.66
C GLU A 83 10.63 -11.68 -0.90
N ALA A 84 10.89 -11.47 0.40
CA ALA A 84 10.19 -10.46 1.19
C ALA A 84 10.40 -9.04 0.62
N ALA A 85 11.64 -8.70 0.23
CA ALA A 85 11.95 -7.44 -0.41
C ALA A 85 11.22 -7.27 -1.76
N ARG A 86 11.17 -8.33 -2.58
CA ARG A 86 10.46 -8.32 -3.86
C ARG A 86 8.95 -8.14 -3.66
N ARG A 87 8.34 -8.82 -2.68
CA ARG A 87 6.92 -8.67 -2.34
C ARG A 87 6.62 -7.22 -1.91
N LYS A 88 7.45 -6.66 -1.03
CA LYS A 88 7.32 -5.27 -0.58
C LYS A 88 7.48 -4.28 -1.75
N ALA A 89 8.45 -4.48 -2.63
CA ALA A 89 8.65 -3.63 -3.80
C ALA A 89 7.47 -3.71 -4.78
N ALA A 90 6.92 -4.91 -5.00
CA ALA A 90 5.74 -5.10 -5.84
C ALA A 90 4.50 -4.39 -5.27
N GLU A 91 4.29 -4.48 -3.95
CA GLU A 91 3.20 -3.77 -3.28
C GLU A 91 3.36 -2.24 -3.37
N GLN A 92 4.57 -1.73 -3.14
CA GLN A 92 4.86 -0.30 -3.31
C GLN A 92 4.64 0.18 -4.75
N ALA A 93 5.06 -0.61 -5.73
CA ALA A 93 4.83 -0.30 -7.15
C ALA A 93 3.33 -0.28 -7.48
N ARG A 94 2.54 -1.22 -6.95
CA ARG A 94 1.08 -1.24 -7.11
C ARG A 94 0.44 0.02 -6.53
N LEU A 95 0.76 0.38 -5.28
CA LEU A 95 0.22 1.58 -4.63
C LEU A 95 0.62 2.87 -5.37
N ALA A 96 1.84 2.94 -5.88
CA ALA A 96 2.30 4.06 -6.70
C ALA A 96 1.51 4.17 -8.01
N ALA A 97 1.28 3.04 -8.69
CA ALA A 97 0.48 2.99 -9.92
C ALA A 97 -0.99 3.40 -9.67
N GLU A 98 -1.60 2.92 -8.58
CA GLU A 98 -2.96 3.32 -8.17
C GLU A 98 -3.05 4.83 -7.91
N LYS A 99 -2.08 5.40 -7.18
CA LYS A 99 -2.02 6.84 -6.91
C LYS A 99 -1.86 7.65 -8.20
N GLN A 100 -1.01 7.19 -9.12
CA GLN A 100 -0.81 7.84 -10.41
C GLN A 100 -2.08 7.81 -11.28
N ALA A 101 -2.76 6.66 -11.33
CA ALA A 101 -4.03 6.52 -12.06
C ALA A 101 -5.13 7.43 -11.47
N LEU A 102 -5.22 7.54 -10.15
CA LEU A 102 -6.14 8.48 -9.50
C LEU A 102 -5.81 9.93 -9.87
N ALA A 103 -4.53 10.31 -9.82
CA ALA A 103 -4.10 11.66 -10.17
C ALA A 103 -4.45 12.00 -11.64
N GLN A 104 -4.27 11.06 -12.57
CA GLN A 104 -4.65 11.23 -13.97
C GLN A 104 -6.15 11.43 -14.15
N ARG A 105 -6.99 10.65 -13.46
CA ARG A 105 -8.46 10.84 -13.50
C ARG A 105 -8.88 12.20 -12.97
N ILE A 106 -8.28 12.66 -11.87
CA ILE A 106 -8.53 14.01 -11.34
C ILE A 106 -8.14 15.07 -12.37
N VAL A 107 -6.96 14.97 -13.00
CA VAL A 107 -6.52 15.93 -14.01
C VAL A 107 -7.45 15.95 -15.23
N GLN A 108 -7.91 14.78 -15.69
CA GLN A 108 -8.90 14.69 -16.76
C GLN A 108 -10.20 15.40 -16.39
N SER A 109 -10.75 15.11 -15.20
CA SER A 109 -11.97 15.79 -14.73
C SER A 109 -11.76 17.30 -14.57
N GLN A 110 -10.60 17.77 -14.09
CA GLN A 110 -10.30 19.21 -14.05
C GLN A 110 -10.33 19.85 -15.45
N ALA A 111 -9.84 19.16 -16.48
CA ALA A 111 -9.91 19.65 -17.85
C ALA A 111 -11.37 19.75 -18.34
N GLU A 112 -12.22 18.77 -18.00
CA GLU A 112 -13.65 18.80 -18.32
C GLU A 112 -14.40 19.92 -17.56
N PHE A 113 -14.09 20.12 -16.26
CA PHE A 113 -14.63 21.25 -15.49
C PHE A 113 -14.26 22.60 -16.13
N LYS A 114 -13.01 22.78 -16.56
CA LYS A 114 -12.57 24.03 -17.23
C LYS A 114 -13.38 24.35 -18.50
N GLN A 115 -13.86 23.35 -19.22
CA GLN A 115 -14.71 23.53 -20.40
C GLN A 115 -16.16 23.88 -20.04
N ARG A 116 -16.61 23.52 -18.84
CA ARG A 116 -18.01 23.61 -18.39
C ARG A 116 -18.27 24.72 -17.38
N GLN A 117 -17.22 25.24 -16.75
CA GLN A 117 -17.33 26.21 -15.66
C GLN A 117 -17.54 27.63 -16.15
N ALA A 118 -18.13 28.45 -15.30
CA ALA A 118 -18.21 29.89 -15.50
C ALA A 118 -16.81 30.53 -15.50
N SER A 119 -16.70 31.71 -16.12
CA SER A 119 -15.46 32.49 -16.15
C SER A 119 -15.23 33.31 -14.88
N LYS A 120 -16.24 33.46 -14.02
CA LYS A 120 -16.20 34.27 -12.80
C LYS A 120 -17.10 33.69 -11.71
N MET A 121 -16.82 34.07 -10.47
CA MET A 121 -17.68 33.74 -9.33
C MET A 121 -19.04 34.43 -9.45
N ASP A 122 -20.07 33.72 -9.02
CA ASP A 122 -21.41 34.26 -8.82
C ASP A 122 -21.57 34.89 -7.42
N VAL A 123 -22.70 35.57 -7.20
CA VAL A 123 -23.01 36.29 -5.95
C VAL A 123 -24.23 35.73 -5.22
N TYR A 124 -24.67 34.52 -5.58
CA TYR A 124 -25.90 33.95 -5.03
C TYR A 124 -25.68 33.34 -3.64
N GLY A 125 -26.73 33.38 -2.82
CA GLY A 125 -26.76 32.72 -1.51
C GLY A 125 -26.85 31.20 -1.63
N PHE A 126 -26.83 30.52 -0.49
CA PHE A 126 -26.88 29.06 -0.40
C PHE A 126 -27.97 28.61 0.58
N SER A 127 -28.77 27.64 0.14
CA SER A 127 -29.58 26.81 1.03
C SER A 127 -28.74 25.61 1.47
N GLU A 128 -28.40 25.57 2.76
CA GLU A 128 -27.60 24.48 3.34
C GLU A 128 -28.39 23.20 3.63
N TYR A 129 -29.72 23.23 3.45
CA TYR A 129 -30.56 22.08 3.69
C TYR A 129 -30.89 21.34 2.37
N PRO A 130 -30.82 19.99 2.36
CA PRO A 130 -30.31 19.13 3.44
C PRO A 130 -28.79 19.28 3.64
N LEU A 131 -28.35 19.13 4.90
CA LEU A 131 -26.93 19.23 5.26
C LEU A 131 -26.12 18.18 4.51
N ALA A 132 -25.03 18.61 3.88
CA ALA A 132 -24.15 17.74 3.12
C ALA A 132 -23.53 16.62 3.97
N LYS A 133 -23.62 15.39 3.47
CA LYS A 133 -23.01 14.19 4.08
C LYS A 133 -22.30 13.35 3.02
N PRO A 134 -21.25 12.59 3.37
CA PRO A 134 -20.60 11.67 2.45
C PRO A 134 -21.62 10.71 1.83
N LEU A 135 -21.67 10.69 0.50
CA LEU A 135 -22.63 9.88 -0.24
C LEU A 135 -22.17 8.44 -0.32
N GLN A 136 -22.98 7.51 0.17
CA GLN A 136 -22.62 6.08 0.16
C GLN A 136 -22.98 5.35 -1.14
N SER A 137 -24.11 5.70 -1.75
CA SER A 137 -24.57 5.11 -3.01
C SER A 137 -25.17 6.16 -3.94
N GLN A 138 -26.41 6.56 -3.73
CA GLN A 138 -27.08 7.59 -4.51
C GLN A 138 -28.11 8.37 -3.69
N VAL A 139 -28.41 9.58 -4.16
CA VAL A 139 -29.53 10.40 -3.67
C VAL A 139 -30.31 10.93 -4.87
N ALA A 140 -31.63 11.00 -4.73
CA ALA A 140 -32.50 11.67 -5.68
C ALA A 140 -33.10 12.92 -5.02
N LEU A 141 -33.17 14.01 -5.77
CA LEU A 141 -33.71 15.27 -5.30
C LEU A 141 -34.43 16.02 -6.43
N VAL A 142 -35.29 16.95 -6.03
CA VAL A 142 -35.99 17.85 -6.95
C VAL A 142 -35.34 19.22 -6.87
N VAL A 143 -34.94 19.77 -8.00
CA VAL A 143 -34.38 21.12 -8.11
C VAL A 143 -35.43 22.02 -8.77
N ALA A 144 -36.01 22.93 -7.99
CA ALA A 144 -36.96 23.91 -8.50
C ALA A 144 -36.25 25.03 -9.29
N ALA A 145 -36.95 25.60 -10.27
CA ALA A 145 -36.39 26.63 -11.17
C ALA A 145 -36.34 28.04 -10.55
N SER A 146 -37.22 28.32 -9.59
CA SER A 146 -37.47 29.67 -9.06
C SER A 146 -36.56 30.17 -7.93
N PRO A 147 -35.88 29.33 -7.13
CA PRO A 147 -34.96 29.83 -6.11
C PRO A 147 -33.79 30.61 -6.72
N LYS A 148 -33.67 31.89 -6.37
CA LYS A 148 -32.48 32.73 -6.66
C LYS A 148 -31.35 32.46 -5.66
N GLN A 149 -31.00 31.19 -5.49
CA GLN A 149 -29.94 30.72 -4.60
C GLN A 149 -29.53 29.29 -4.95
N TRP A 150 -28.31 28.92 -4.55
CA TRP A 150 -27.79 27.56 -4.65
C TRP A 150 -28.54 26.63 -3.71
N MET A 151 -29.15 25.57 -4.26
CA MET A 151 -29.88 24.57 -3.49
C MET A 151 -28.96 23.41 -3.13
N GLY A 152 -28.78 23.17 -1.82
CA GLY A 152 -27.96 22.06 -1.32
C GLY A 152 -28.51 20.70 -1.73
N ALA A 153 -27.63 19.81 -2.18
CA ALA A 153 -28.02 18.45 -2.57
C ALA A 153 -28.02 17.45 -1.40
N GLY A 154 -27.55 17.85 -0.21
CA GLY A 154 -27.29 16.91 0.89
C GLY A 154 -26.08 16.00 0.67
N VAL A 155 -25.29 16.26 -0.38
CA VAL A 155 -24.13 15.46 -0.77
C VAL A 155 -22.86 16.22 -0.47
N GLN A 156 -21.98 15.60 0.31
CA GLN A 156 -20.58 15.97 0.42
C GLN A 156 -19.81 15.24 -0.68
N ILE A 157 -19.23 16.00 -1.60
CA ILE A 157 -18.28 15.51 -2.59
C ILE A 157 -16.92 15.38 -1.91
N GLU A 158 -16.28 14.24 -2.15
CA GLU A 158 -14.98 13.89 -1.59
C GLU A 158 -13.95 13.78 -2.71
N ARG A 159 -12.83 14.49 -2.59
CA ARG A 159 -11.77 14.53 -3.59
C ARG A 159 -11.30 13.11 -3.93
N GLY A 160 -11.18 12.84 -5.23
CA GLY A 160 -10.72 11.57 -5.78
C GLY A 160 -11.81 10.48 -5.88
N LYS A 161 -12.99 10.69 -5.30
CA LYS A 161 -14.17 9.85 -5.54
C LYS A 161 -14.80 10.16 -6.88
N THR A 162 -15.48 9.16 -7.47
CA THR A 162 -16.13 9.31 -8.77
C THR A 162 -17.62 9.42 -8.59
N TYR A 163 -18.19 10.49 -9.16
CA TYR A 163 -19.60 10.79 -9.09
C TYR A 163 -20.21 10.85 -10.47
N ARG A 164 -21.49 10.51 -10.54
CA ARG A 164 -22.34 10.73 -11.71
C ARG A 164 -23.58 11.49 -11.27
N ILE A 165 -23.87 12.55 -12.01
CA ILE A 165 -25.09 13.34 -11.91
C ILE A 165 -25.92 13.03 -13.13
N GLU A 166 -27.21 12.78 -12.94
CA GLU A 166 -28.19 12.59 -14.00
C GLU A 166 -29.39 13.47 -13.70
N ALA A 167 -29.93 14.13 -14.72
CA ALA A 167 -31.06 15.01 -14.57
C ALA A 167 -32.10 14.75 -15.66
N SER A 168 -33.37 14.90 -15.29
CA SER A 168 -34.51 14.76 -16.19
C SER A 168 -35.68 15.63 -15.73
N GLY A 169 -36.73 15.70 -16.53
CA GLY A 169 -37.88 16.57 -16.29
C GLY A 169 -37.80 17.86 -17.11
N GLN A 170 -38.66 18.81 -16.80
CA GLN A 170 -38.72 20.09 -17.50
C GLN A 170 -39.07 21.24 -16.56
N TRP A 171 -38.51 22.41 -16.87
CA TRP A 171 -38.84 23.68 -16.23
C TRP A 171 -38.83 24.82 -17.25
N SER A 172 -39.36 25.97 -16.90
CA SER A 172 -39.39 27.17 -17.76
C SER A 172 -38.75 28.35 -17.04
N MET A 173 -37.97 29.14 -17.77
CA MET A 173 -37.31 30.36 -17.28
C MET A 173 -38.17 31.62 -17.44
N GLY A 174 -39.48 31.45 -17.46
CA GLY A 174 -40.43 32.55 -17.68
C GLY A 174 -41.65 32.14 -18.48
N LYS A 175 -42.67 33.01 -18.47
CA LYS A 175 -43.98 32.73 -19.09
C LYS A 175 -43.93 32.61 -20.61
N PHE A 176 -43.07 33.38 -21.26
CA PHE A 176 -42.94 33.42 -22.72
C PHE A 176 -41.83 32.50 -23.25
N CYS A 177 -41.09 31.87 -22.35
CA CYS A 177 -40.10 30.86 -22.68
C CYS A 177 -40.77 29.49 -22.82
N LYS A 178 -40.24 28.63 -23.68
CA LYS A 178 -40.65 27.22 -23.71
C LYS A 178 -40.04 26.51 -22.50
N ALA A 179 -40.79 25.56 -21.94
CA ALA A 179 -40.22 24.62 -20.98
C ALA A 179 -39.16 23.74 -21.68
N THR A 180 -38.05 23.51 -21.00
CA THR A 180 -36.92 22.73 -21.51
C THR A 180 -36.47 21.70 -20.49
N ASP A 181 -35.77 20.70 -21.00
CA ASP A 181 -35.04 19.73 -20.19
C ASP A 181 -33.77 20.36 -19.56
N PRO A 182 -32.95 19.59 -18.83
CA PRO A 182 -31.73 20.09 -18.18
C PRO A 182 -30.68 20.72 -19.11
N THR A 183 -30.79 20.55 -20.43
CA THR A 183 -29.90 21.22 -21.40
C THR A 183 -30.21 22.71 -21.54
N GLY A 184 -31.45 23.13 -21.28
CA GLY A 184 -31.95 24.47 -21.61
C GLY A 184 -32.10 24.74 -23.12
N ALA A 185 -31.79 23.78 -23.99
CA ALA A 185 -31.75 24.01 -25.42
C ALA A 185 -33.16 24.25 -26.00
N GLY A 186 -33.28 25.25 -26.88
CA GLY A 186 -34.53 25.52 -27.61
C GLY A 186 -35.60 26.27 -26.81
N MET A 187 -35.28 26.83 -25.63
CA MET A 187 -36.27 27.57 -24.82
C MET A 187 -36.73 28.87 -25.48
N TYR A 188 -35.85 29.51 -26.25
CA TYR A 188 -36.07 30.88 -26.72
C TYR A 188 -37.17 30.94 -27.79
N THR A 189 -38.00 31.98 -27.70
CA THR A 189 -39.12 32.29 -28.60
C THR A 189 -39.06 33.76 -29.02
N LEU A 190 -40.00 34.22 -29.83
CA LEU A 190 -40.12 35.66 -30.15
C LEU A 190 -40.33 36.53 -28.89
N GLY A 191 -40.98 36.00 -27.85
CA GLY A 191 -41.24 36.70 -26.59
C GLY A 191 -40.24 36.37 -25.47
N CYS A 192 -39.24 35.54 -25.74
CA CYS A 192 -38.20 35.14 -24.79
C CYS A 192 -36.89 34.91 -25.56
N TRP A 193 -35.99 35.90 -25.55
CA TRP A 193 -34.73 35.84 -26.30
C TRP A 193 -33.53 35.81 -25.34
N ASP A 194 -32.37 35.46 -25.88
CA ASP A 194 -31.12 35.48 -25.11
C ASP A 194 -30.66 36.93 -24.91
N ALA A 195 -30.93 37.49 -23.74
CA ALA A 195 -30.44 38.80 -23.33
C ALA A 195 -29.06 38.73 -22.62
N GLY A 196 -28.45 37.54 -22.56
CA GLY A 196 -27.27 37.28 -21.74
C GLY A 196 -27.55 37.29 -20.23
N GLY A 197 -26.49 37.26 -19.44
CA GLY A 197 -26.56 37.33 -17.97
C GLY A 197 -26.64 35.98 -17.27
N GLN A 198 -26.53 34.88 -18.01
CA GLN A 198 -26.44 33.52 -17.47
C GLN A 198 -25.32 33.40 -16.44
N THR A 199 -25.57 32.61 -15.40
CA THR A 199 -24.60 32.34 -14.34
C THR A 199 -23.38 31.58 -14.88
N VAL A 200 -23.62 30.60 -15.75
CA VAL A 200 -22.60 29.91 -16.53
C VAL A 200 -22.77 30.34 -17.99
N ALA A 201 -22.02 31.36 -18.40
CA ALA A 201 -22.04 31.88 -19.77
C ALA A 201 -21.62 30.80 -20.79
N GLY A 202 -22.19 30.87 -22.00
CA GLY A 202 -21.97 29.87 -23.06
C GLY A 202 -22.92 28.66 -23.01
N TYR A 203 -23.72 28.55 -21.95
CA TYR A 203 -24.82 27.59 -21.85
C TYR A 203 -26.17 28.31 -21.81
N PRO A 204 -27.25 27.69 -22.32
CA PRO A 204 -28.56 28.34 -22.37
C PRO A 204 -29.07 28.74 -20.99
N HIS A 205 -29.94 29.76 -20.95
CA HIS A 205 -30.85 29.90 -19.82
C HIS A 205 -31.60 28.55 -19.58
N GLY A 206 -31.95 28.22 -18.34
CA GLY A 206 -32.64 26.96 -18.04
C GLY A 206 -31.79 25.69 -18.18
N ALA A 207 -30.48 25.80 -18.44
CA ALA A 207 -29.57 24.69 -18.22
C ALA A 207 -29.47 24.35 -16.71
N LEU A 208 -29.34 23.08 -16.36
CA LEU A 208 -28.97 22.70 -14.99
C LEU A 208 -27.49 22.98 -14.77
N ILE A 209 -27.19 23.76 -13.72
CA ILE A 209 -25.82 24.06 -13.30
C ILE A 209 -25.58 23.56 -11.88
N GLY A 210 -24.33 23.23 -11.60
CA GLY A 210 -23.88 22.72 -10.32
C GLY A 210 -22.71 23.53 -9.76
N LYS A 211 -22.44 23.35 -8.47
CA LYS A 211 -21.31 23.98 -7.78
C LYS A 211 -20.83 23.08 -6.64
N ILE A 212 -19.52 22.87 -6.52
CA ILE A 212 -18.92 22.03 -5.47
C ILE A 212 -18.22 22.96 -4.47
N GLY A 213 -18.86 23.19 -3.33
CA GLY A 213 -18.39 24.17 -2.35
C GLY A 213 -18.67 25.61 -2.75
N LYS A 214 -18.66 26.50 -1.75
CA LYS A 214 -19.12 27.88 -1.92
C LYS A 214 -18.16 28.76 -2.72
N GLN A 215 -16.88 28.41 -2.69
CA GLN A 215 -15.78 29.18 -3.29
C GLN A 215 -15.34 28.65 -4.67
N ALA A 216 -16.04 27.65 -5.20
CA ALA A 216 -15.77 27.12 -6.54
C ALA A 216 -16.55 27.87 -7.61
N LEU A 217 -16.09 27.79 -8.86
CA LEU A 217 -16.86 28.27 -10.00
C LEU A 217 -18.04 27.33 -10.27
N PRO A 218 -19.23 27.85 -10.58
CA PRO A 218 -20.33 27.02 -11.04
C PRO A 218 -20.03 26.41 -12.41
N PHE A 219 -20.63 25.26 -12.71
CA PHE A 219 -20.39 24.52 -13.96
C PHE A 219 -21.67 23.95 -14.55
N TYR A 220 -21.67 23.75 -15.86
CA TYR A 220 -22.76 23.09 -16.57
C TYR A 220 -22.83 21.59 -16.26
N VAL A 221 -23.98 21.16 -15.75
CA VAL A 221 -24.32 19.75 -15.49
C VAL A 221 -25.06 19.17 -16.69
N GLY A 222 -26.11 19.85 -17.14
CA GLY A 222 -26.96 19.35 -18.22
C GLY A 222 -27.74 18.07 -17.83
N PRO A 223 -28.06 17.19 -18.79
CA PRO A 223 -28.78 15.94 -18.52
C PRO A 223 -27.93 14.90 -17.78
N GLY A 224 -26.61 15.04 -17.84
CA GLY A 224 -25.72 14.21 -17.06
C GLY A 224 -24.26 14.64 -17.12
N PHE A 225 -23.56 14.39 -16.02
CA PHE A 225 -22.13 14.67 -15.90
C PHE A 225 -21.46 13.67 -14.97
N ARG A 226 -20.35 13.10 -15.41
CA ARG A 226 -19.56 12.14 -14.66
C ARG A 226 -18.17 12.71 -14.43
N PHE A 227 -17.68 12.67 -13.19
CA PHE A 227 -16.37 13.25 -12.86
C PHE A 227 -15.72 12.55 -11.68
N THR A 228 -14.39 12.54 -11.65
CA THR A 228 -13.61 12.29 -10.45
C THR A 228 -13.37 13.63 -9.76
N ALA A 229 -13.83 13.76 -8.52
CA ALA A 229 -13.86 15.01 -7.79
C ALA A 229 -12.45 15.61 -7.63
N PRO A 230 -12.21 16.83 -8.15
CA PRO A 230 -10.92 17.48 -7.99
C PRO A 230 -10.74 18.11 -6.60
N GLU A 231 -11.82 18.32 -5.86
CA GLU A 231 -11.84 18.96 -4.56
C GLU A 231 -12.99 18.45 -3.70
N ASP A 232 -12.89 18.69 -2.39
CA ASP A 232 -13.93 18.40 -1.43
C ASP A 232 -14.92 19.57 -1.36
N GLY A 233 -16.22 19.27 -1.28
CA GLY A 233 -17.21 20.31 -1.02
C GLY A 233 -18.66 19.84 -1.04
N PRO A 234 -19.57 20.56 -0.38
CA PRO A 234 -21.00 20.33 -0.53
C PRO A 234 -21.43 20.59 -1.99
N LEU A 235 -22.25 19.71 -2.55
CA LEU A 235 -22.81 19.87 -3.89
C LEU A 235 -24.09 20.73 -3.84
N TYR A 236 -24.17 21.69 -4.74
CA TYR A 236 -25.33 22.53 -4.93
C TYR A 236 -25.79 22.54 -6.39
N PHE A 237 -27.08 22.82 -6.60
CA PHE A 237 -27.70 22.99 -7.91
C PHE A 237 -28.48 24.30 -8.01
N MET A 238 -28.59 24.83 -9.23
CA MET A 238 -29.42 25.98 -9.55
C MET A 238 -29.81 25.94 -11.04
N ALA A 239 -30.87 26.66 -11.42
CA ALA A 239 -31.12 26.96 -12.82
C ALA A 239 -30.08 27.97 -13.35
N ASN A 240 -29.60 27.77 -14.57
CA ASN A 240 -28.78 28.76 -15.25
C ASN A 240 -29.67 29.90 -15.70
N ASP A 241 -29.72 30.97 -14.93
CA ASP A 241 -30.56 32.12 -15.25
C ASP A 241 -29.85 33.43 -14.89
N ALA A 242 -30.38 34.54 -15.42
CA ALA A 242 -29.94 35.87 -15.11
C ALA A 242 -30.58 36.37 -13.81
N ALA A 243 -29.80 37.10 -13.02
CA ALA A 243 -30.15 37.45 -11.64
C ALA A 243 -31.51 38.17 -11.47
N ALA A 244 -32.03 38.81 -12.52
CA ALA A 244 -33.29 39.54 -12.48
C ALA A 244 -34.54 38.66 -12.71
N TYR A 245 -34.39 37.44 -13.24
CA TYR A 245 -35.52 36.69 -13.84
C TYR A 245 -35.89 35.38 -13.13
N PHE A 246 -35.29 35.08 -11.98
CA PHE A 246 -35.65 33.86 -11.24
C PHE A 246 -37.12 33.81 -10.77
N ALA A 247 -37.79 34.96 -10.62
CA ALA A 247 -39.10 35.04 -10.00
C ALA A 247 -40.26 34.54 -10.89
N ASP A 248 -40.11 34.55 -12.21
CA ASP A 248 -41.11 34.03 -13.15
C ASP A 248 -40.79 32.62 -13.66
N ASN A 249 -39.74 32.00 -13.12
CA ASN A 249 -39.39 30.61 -13.40
C ASN A 249 -40.42 29.65 -12.76
N SER A 250 -40.67 28.53 -13.44
CA SER A 250 -41.61 27.52 -12.98
C SER A 250 -41.17 26.10 -13.35
N GLY A 251 -41.71 25.10 -12.64
CA GLY A 251 -41.33 23.70 -12.82
C GLY A 251 -40.05 23.32 -12.07
N SER A 252 -39.57 22.12 -12.35
CA SER A 252 -38.45 21.52 -11.64
C SER A 252 -37.80 20.38 -12.42
N LEU A 253 -36.56 20.08 -12.08
CA LEU A 253 -35.84 18.90 -12.57
C LEU A 253 -35.70 17.84 -11.47
N ASN A 254 -35.79 16.57 -11.85
CA ASN A 254 -35.40 15.45 -11.01
C ASN A 254 -33.92 15.17 -11.25
N VAL A 255 -33.13 15.22 -10.18
CA VAL A 255 -31.68 15.01 -10.22
C VAL A 255 -31.33 13.79 -9.37
N THR A 256 -30.51 12.91 -9.91
CA THR A 256 -29.88 11.81 -9.20
C THR A 256 -28.39 12.06 -9.14
N VAL A 257 -27.80 11.92 -7.95
CA VAL A 257 -26.36 11.94 -7.75
C VAL A 257 -25.96 10.58 -7.22
N SER A 258 -25.00 9.91 -7.85
CA SER A 258 -24.46 8.62 -7.43
C SER A 258 -22.94 8.68 -7.23
N ARG A 259 -22.44 7.89 -6.29
CA ARG A 259 -21.02 7.54 -6.14
C ARG A 259 -20.79 6.19 -6.83
N GLU A 260 -19.76 6.11 -7.67
CA GLU A 260 -19.48 4.93 -8.52
C GLU A 260 -18.29 4.08 -8.03
N ASP A 261 -17.62 4.48 -6.95
CA ASP A 261 -16.42 3.83 -6.42
C ASP A 261 -16.49 3.49 -4.92
#